data_AF-A0AAN4KNF0-F1
#
_entry.id   AF-A0AAN4KNF0-F1
#
_cell.length_a   1.000
_cell.length_b   1.000
_cell.length_c   1.000
_cell.angle_alpha   90.00
_cell.angle_beta   90.00
_cell.angle_gamma   90.00
#
_symmetry.space_group_name_H-M   'P 1'
#
loop_
_entity.id
_entity.type
_entity.pdbx_description
1 polymer ?
#
loop_
_entity_poly.entity_id
_entity_poly.type
_entity_poly.pdbx_seq_one_letter_code
_entity_poly.pdbx_strand_id
1 'polypeptide(L)'
;MKEYIMSRVFKASAGIAQGIFVSLGIGLLIENIGRIVDIPLLITIGVVAKSLMAPAIGAGIAFMLGANGLVIFSAMVAGAIGAGSISITEAGLIIKTGEPIGALLTATLAVYIGKRLSGKTALDMMLVPFAAILGSGLVGIWLSHNITPVLNAVGAFIKDSSAGSPFIASIVIAVVWGLLLISPASSAALAIAA
;
A
#
# COMPACT_ATOMS: atom_id res chain seq x y z
N MET A 1 8.78 26.82 -5.99
CA MET A 1 8.18 25.58 -6.54
C MET A 1 8.73 24.31 -5.88
N LYS A 2 10.06 24.18 -5.70
CA LYS A 2 10.69 23.02 -5.01
C LYS A 2 10.15 22.76 -3.60
N GLU A 3 9.99 23.80 -2.78
CA GLU A 3 9.54 23.69 -1.38
C GLU A 3 8.07 23.23 -1.24
N TYR A 4 7.22 23.61 -2.20
CA TYR A 4 5.83 23.17 -2.29
C TYR A 4 5.70 21.68 -2.62
N ILE A 5 6.55 21.18 -3.53
CA ILE A 5 6.56 19.76 -3.91
C ILE A 5 7.14 18.94 -2.76
N MET A 6 8.24 19.40 -2.14
CA MET A 6 8.89 18.69 -1.04
C MET A 6 7.97 18.51 0.17
N SER A 7 7.19 19.54 0.53
CA SER A 7 6.23 19.44 1.64
C SER A 7 5.10 18.44 1.37
N ARG A 8 4.62 18.32 0.12
CA ARG A 8 3.60 17.34 -0.27
C ARG A 8 4.14 15.92 -0.30
N VAL A 9 5.36 15.73 -0.82
CA VAL A 9 6.04 14.44 -0.80
C VAL A 9 6.25 13.98 0.64
N PHE A 10 6.71 14.87 1.53
CA PHE A 10 6.87 14.54 2.95
C PHE A 10 5.56 14.12 3.62
N LYS A 11 4.47 14.86 3.38
CA LYS A 11 3.13 14.52 3.89
C LYS A 11 2.63 13.19 3.36
N ALA A 12 2.74 12.97 2.05
CA ALA A 12 2.35 11.69 1.44
C ALA A 12 3.16 10.53 2.04
N SER A 13 4.48 10.69 2.17
CA SER A 13 5.39 9.72 2.80
C SER A 13 5.00 9.42 4.26
N ALA A 14 4.61 10.42 5.04
CA ALA A 14 4.11 10.21 6.39
C ALA A 14 2.79 9.41 6.40
N GLY A 15 1.88 9.68 5.45
CA GLY A 15 0.62 8.96 5.30
C GLY A 15 0.82 7.49 4.92
N ILE A 16 1.77 7.23 4.02
CA ILE A 16 2.23 5.89 3.65
C ILE A 16 2.73 5.16 4.89
N ALA A 17 3.69 5.75 5.61
CA ALA A 17 4.29 5.14 6.79
C ALA A 17 3.24 4.79 7.86
N GLN A 18 2.27 5.67 8.11
CA GLN A 18 1.18 5.39 9.05
C GLN A 18 0.26 4.28 8.57
N GLY A 19 -0.17 4.31 7.31
CA GLY A 19 -1.05 3.29 6.73
C GLY A 19 -0.42 1.90 6.81
N ILE A 20 0.87 1.80 6.50
CA ILE A 20 1.65 0.56 6.58
C ILE A 20 1.88 0.12 8.01
N PHE A 21 2.27 1.03 8.91
CA PHE A 21 2.54 0.68 10.30
C PHE A 21 1.31 0.04 10.96
N VAL A 22 0.13 0.63 10.74
CA VAL A 22 -1.13 0.14 11.30
C VAL A 22 -1.59 -1.16 10.64
N SER A 23 -1.49 -1.28 9.31
CA SER A 23 -1.97 -2.48 8.60
C SER A 23 -0.99 -3.66 8.70
N LEU A 24 0.24 -3.45 8.26
CA LEU A 24 1.27 -4.48 8.20
C LEU A 24 2.01 -4.66 9.52
N GLY A 25 2.49 -3.57 10.13
CA GLY A 25 3.29 -3.65 11.36
C GLY A 25 2.52 -4.27 12.52
N ILE A 26 1.36 -3.69 12.85
CA ILE A 26 0.48 -4.23 13.89
C ILE A 26 -0.16 -5.55 13.46
N GLY A 27 -0.52 -5.71 12.18
CA GLY A 27 -1.07 -6.97 11.66
C GLY A 27 -0.14 -8.16 11.84
N LEU A 28 1.15 -8.01 11.52
CA LEU A 28 2.18 -9.03 11.75
C LEU A 28 2.38 -9.32 13.24
N LEU A 29 2.39 -8.28 14.08
CA LEU A 29 2.53 -8.45 15.53
C LEU A 29 1.38 -9.31 16.09
N ILE A 30 0.13 -8.97 15.75
CA ILE A 30 -1.04 -9.72 16.22
C ILE A 30 -1.01 -11.17 15.71
N GLU A 31 -0.65 -11.37 14.43
CA GLU A 31 -0.52 -12.72 13.86
C GLU A 31 0.54 -13.55 14.60
N ASN A 32 1.72 -12.98 14.84
CA ASN A 32 2.81 -13.67 15.49
C ASN A 32 2.48 -14.02 16.94
N ILE A 33 1.82 -13.12 17.68
CA ILE A 33 1.29 -13.44 19.01
C ILE A 33 0.33 -14.62 18.88
N GLY A 34 -0.65 -14.56 17.98
CA GLY A 34 -1.61 -15.62 17.74
C GLY A 34 -0.97 -16.98 17.45
N ARG A 35 0.15 -17.00 16.70
CA ARG A 35 0.94 -18.21 16.44
C ARG A 35 1.66 -18.73 17.68
N ILE A 36 2.22 -17.85 18.51
CA ILE A 36 2.95 -18.23 19.74
C ILE A 36 1.98 -18.79 20.79
N VAL A 37 0.80 -18.18 20.93
CA VAL A 37 -0.20 -18.61 21.91
C VAL A 37 -1.20 -19.64 21.37
N ASP A 38 -1.05 -20.03 20.10
CA ASP A 38 -1.92 -20.95 19.37
C ASP A 38 -3.42 -20.57 19.41
N ILE A 39 -3.71 -19.28 19.20
CA ILE A 39 -5.07 -18.73 19.10
C ILE A 39 -5.38 -18.40 17.63
N PRO A 40 -6.17 -19.24 16.92
CA PRO A 40 -6.46 -19.04 15.50
C PRO A 40 -7.18 -17.72 15.18
N LEU A 41 -7.96 -17.20 16.12
CA LEU A 41 -8.66 -15.92 15.98
C LEU A 41 -7.68 -14.75 15.83
N LEU A 42 -6.61 -14.71 16.63
CA LEU A 42 -5.58 -13.66 16.53
C LEU A 42 -4.83 -13.74 15.21
N ILE A 43 -4.51 -14.96 14.76
CA ILE A 43 -3.87 -15.18 13.44
C ILE A 43 -4.76 -14.58 12.34
N THR A 44 -6.06 -14.83 12.39
CA THR A 44 -7.03 -14.34 11.40
C THR A 44 -7.10 -12.81 11.40
N ILE A 45 -7.17 -12.18 12.57
CA ILE A 45 -7.18 -10.71 12.71
C ILE A 45 -5.92 -10.11 12.08
N GLY A 46 -4.75 -10.69 12.37
CA GLY A 46 -3.49 -10.25 11.80
C GLY A 46 -3.44 -10.36 10.27
N VAL A 47 -3.86 -11.51 9.71
CA VAL A 47 -3.91 -11.72 8.27
C VAL A 47 -4.84 -10.71 7.58
N VAL A 48 -6.02 -10.44 8.14
CA VAL A 48 -6.95 -9.45 7.59
C VAL A 48 -6.35 -8.04 7.63
N ALA A 49 -5.73 -7.65 8.74
CA ALA A 49 -5.08 -6.34 8.87
C ALA A 49 -4.01 -6.13 7.79
N LYS A 50 -3.17 -7.13 7.54
CA LYS A 50 -2.14 -7.08 6.49
C LYS A 50 -2.73 -6.99 5.09
N SER A 51 -3.82 -7.73 4.82
CA SER A 51 -4.49 -7.72 3.51
C SER A 51 -5.04 -6.34 3.13
N LEU A 52 -5.32 -5.49 4.12
CA LEU A 52 -5.86 -4.14 3.93
C LEU A 52 -4.78 -3.06 3.83
N MET A 53 -3.50 -3.42 3.66
CA MET A 53 -2.41 -2.46 3.53
C MET A 53 -2.62 -1.48 2.37
N ALA A 54 -2.93 -1.96 1.16
CA ALA A 54 -3.09 -1.09 0.00
C ALA A 54 -4.22 -0.04 0.18
N PRO A 55 -5.43 -0.41 0.67
CA PRO A 55 -6.43 0.57 1.10
C PRO A 55 -5.92 1.55 2.17
N ALA A 56 -5.20 1.06 3.19
CA ALA A 56 -4.70 1.89 4.28
C ALA A 56 -3.67 2.94 3.79
N ILE A 57 -2.80 2.57 2.85
CA ILE A 57 -1.89 3.49 2.17
C ILE A 57 -2.68 4.59 1.45
N GLY A 58 -3.72 4.20 0.69
CA GLY A 58 -4.57 5.14 -0.03
C GLY A 58 -5.25 6.15 0.88
N ALA A 59 -5.84 5.68 1.99
CA ALA A 59 -6.41 6.54 3.01
C ALA A 59 -5.37 7.46 3.64
N GLY A 60 -4.22 6.92 4.03
CA GLY A 60 -3.15 7.66 4.71
C GLY A 60 -2.60 8.81 3.87
N ILE A 61 -2.35 8.56 2.57
CA ILE A 61 -1.91 9.61 1.63
C ILE A 61 -2.96 10.71 1.52
N ALA A 62 -4.23 10.33 1.30
CA ALA A 62 -5.32 11.29 1.14
C ALA A 62 -5.53 12.15 2.40
N PHE A 63 -5.47 11.51 3.56
CA PHE A 63 -5.59 12.18 4.85
C PHE A 63 -4.47 13.18 5.08
N MET A 64 -3.21 12.78 4.88
CA MET A 64 -2.04 13.67 5.07
C MET A 64 -1.96 14.80 4.05
N LEU A 65 -2.50 14.60 2.85
CA LEU A 65 -2.64 15.65 1.86
C LEU A 65 -3.83 16.57 2.14
N GLY A 66 -4.59 16.36 3.22
CA GLY A 66 -5.75 17.18 3.60
C GLY A 66 -6.84 17.11 2.54
N ALA A 67 -7.19 15.90 2.10
CA ALA A 67 -8.33 15.65 1.25
C ALA A 67 -9.61 15.49 2.11
N ASN A 68 -10.78 15.70 1.50
CA ASN A 68 -12.06 15.46 2.18
C ASN A 68 -12.38 13.96 2.24
N GLY A 69 -13.43 13.59 2.99
CA GLY A 69 -13.83 12.19 3.15
C GLY A 69 -14.09 11.46 1.84
N LEU A 70 -14.75 12.11 0.87
CA LEU A 70 -15.01 11.51 -0.45
C LEU A 70 -13.73 11.11 -1.17
N VAL A 71 -12.72 11.97 -1.17
CA VAL A 71 -11.43 11.70 -1.81
C VAL A 71 -10.64 10.65 -1.03
N ILE A 72 -10.73 10.62 0.29
CA ILE A 72 -10.09 9.59 1.12
C ILE A 72 -10.62 8.20 0.76
N PHE A 73 -11.94 8.01 0.76
CA PHE A 73 -12.53 6.71 0.40
C PHE A 73 -12.24 6.32 -1.06
N SER A 74 -12.22 7.30 -1.97
CA SER A 74 -11.85 7.07 -3.36
C SER A 74 -10.39 6.63 -3.51
N ALA A 75 -9.49 7.24 -2.74
CA ALA A 75 -8.07 6.90 -2.73
C ALA A 75 -7.82 5.51 -2.12
N MET A 76 -8.63 5.05 -1.16
CA MET A 76 -8.58 3.68 -0.66
C MET A 76 -8.88 2.66 -1.76
N VAL A 77 -9.95 2.88 -2.52
CA VAL A 77 -10.35 2.01 -3.64
C VAL A 77 -9.28 2.04 -4.73
N ALA A 78 -8.82 3.23 -5.11
CA ALA A 78 -7.76 3.40 -6.09
C ALA A 78 -6.46 2.71 -5.67
N GLY A 79 -6.08 2.83 -4.40
CA GLY A 79 -4.90 2.17 -3.84
C GLY A 79 -4.99 0.65 -3.93
N ALA A 80 -6.16 0.07 -3.62
CA ALA A 80 -6.39 -1.37 -3.74
C ALA A 80 -6.30 -1.87 -5.19
N ILE A 81 -6.91 -1.14 -6.13
CA ILE A 81 -6.85 -1.46 -7.56
C ILE A 81 -5.41 -1.36 -8.06
N GLY A 82 -4.71 -0.27 -7.73
CA GLY A 82 -3.34 -0.01 -8.16
C GLY A 82 -2.33 -1.01 -7.63
N ALA A 83 -2.55 -1.51 -6.42
CA ALA A 83 -1.68 -2.50 -5.78
C ALA A 83 -1.88 -3.94 -6.31
N GLY A 84 -2.92 -4.16 -7.13
CA GLY A 84 -3.34 -5.52 -7.51
C GLY A 84 -3.75 -6.36 -6.29
N SER A 85 -4.14 -5.74 -5.17
CA SER A 85 -4.50 -6.45 -3.94
C SER A 85 -5.80 -7.25 -4.08
N ILE A 86 -6.59 -6.95 -5.11
CA ILE A 86 -7.88 -7.57 -5.38
C ILE A 86 -7.79 -8.33 -6.70
N SER A 87 -7.89 -9.65 -6.64
CA SER A 87 -7.97 -10.51 -7.83
C SER A 87 -9.40 -11.06 -7.97
N ILE A 88 -10.00 -10.87 -9.14
CA ILE A 88 -11.30 -11.45 -9.47
C ILE A 88 -11.05 -12.84 -10.06
N THR A 89 -11.59 -13.87 -9.42
CA THR A 89 -11.53 -15.26 -9.88
C THR A 89 -12.94 -15.79 -10.10
N GLU A 90 -13.09 -16.88 -10.86
CA GLU A 90 -14.39 -17.53 -11.07
C GLU A 90 -15.07 -17.97 -9.76
N ALA A 91 -14.28 -18.25 -8.72
CA ALA A 91 -14.76 -18.61 -7.38
C ALA A 91 -15.08 -17.40 -6.48
N GLY A 92 -14.75 -16.17 -6.90
CA GLY A 92 -15.01 -14.95 -6.14
C GLY A 92 -13.83 -13.97 -6.07
N LEU A 93 -13.95 -13.01 -5.16
CA LEU A 93 -12.95 -11.96 -4.91
C LEU A 93 -11.91 -12.45 -3.89
N ILE A 94 -10.65 -12.47 -4.29
CA ILE A 94 -9.52 -12.80 -3.41
C ILE A 94 -8.78 -11.52 -3.06
N ILE A 95 -8.68 -11.23 -1.75
CA ILE A 95 -7.86 -10.14 -1.23
C ILE A 95 -6.51 -10.71 -0.84
N LYS A 96 -5.45 -10.16 -1.44
CA LYS A 96 -4.06 -10.48 -1.15
C LYS A 96 -3.36 -9.23 -0.64
N THR A 97 -2.23 -9.40 0.01
CA THR A 97 -1.33 -8.28 0.29
C THR A 97 -0.88 -7.67 -1.04
N GLY A 98 -1.41 -6.50 -1.38
CA GLY A 98 -1.06 -5.79 -2.61
C GLY A 98 0.33 -5.17 -2.54
N GLU A 99 0.84 -4.76 -3.69
CA GLU A 99 2.16 -4.12 -3.76
C GLU A 99 2.07 -2.61 -3.46
N PRO A 100 2.98 -2.06 -2.63
CA PRO A 100 2.84 -0.72 -2.06
C PRO A 100 3.15 0.39 -3.06
N ILE A 101 3.90 0.12 -4.12
CA ILE A 101 4.31 1.12 -5.12
C ILE A 101 3.11 1.47 -6.00
N GLY A 102 2.41 0.45 -6.50
CA GLY A 102 1.16 0.58 -7.23
C GLY A 102 0.07 1.27 -6.40
N ALA A 103 -0.07 0.93 -5.11
CA ALA A 103 -0.97 1.64 -4.19
C ALA A 103 -0.64 3.14 -4.12
N LEU A 104 0.63 3.47 -3.93
CA LEU A 104 1.11 4.84 -3.76
C LEU A 104 0.84 5.71 -4.98
N LEU A 105 1.22 5.23 -6.17
CA LEU A 105 1.08 6.00 -7.41
C LEU A 105 -0.41 6.25 -7.72
N THR A 106 -1.21 5.20 -7.60
CA THR A 106 -2.63 5.24 -7.94
C THR A 106 -3.43 6.06 -6.94
N ALA A 107 -3.14 5.92 -5.64
CA ALA A 107 -3.77 6.74 -4.60
C ALA A 107 -3.40 8.22 -4.72
N THR A 108 -2.13 8.54 -5.01
CA THR A 108 -1.70 9.94 -5.21
C THR A 108 -2.43 10.57 -6.40
N LEU A 109 -2.60 9.81 -7.49
CA LEU A 109 -3.37 10.24 -8.65
C LEU A 109 -4.86 10.44 -8.31
N ALA A 110 -5.47 9.53 -7.56
CA ALA A 110 -6.84 9.65 -7.09
C ALA A 110 -7.04 10.91 -6.22
N VAL A 111 -6.11 11.19 -5.32
CA VAL A 111 -6.12 12.40 -4.48
C VAL A 111 -6.00 13.65 -5.34
N TYR A 112 -5.13 13.65 -6.35
CA TYR A 112 -4.96 14.79 -7.24
C TYR A 112 -6.25 15.10 -8.02
N ILE A 113 -6.86 14.08 -8.65
CA ILE A 113 -8.11 14.20 -9.39
C ILE A 113 -9.24 14.64 -8.45
N GLY A 114 -9.38 13.95 -7.32
CA GLY A 114 -10.45 14.18 -6.36
C GLY A 114 -10.40 15.57 -5.73
N LYS A 115 -9.22 16.03 -5.29
CA LYS A 115 -9.06 17.39 -4.75
C LYS A 115 -9.27 18.48 -5.79
N ARG A 116 -9.04 18.18 -7.08
CA ARG A 116 -9.24 19.15 -8.16
C ARG A 116 -10.72 19.36 -8.49
N LEU A 117 -11.54 18.34 -8.27
CA LEU A 117 -12.99 18.38 -8.51
C LEU A 117 -13.77 18.82 -7.28
N SER A 118 -13.26 18.53 -6.08
CA SER A 118 -14.01 18.80 -4.87
C SER A 118 -14.31 20.29 -4.63
N GLY A 119 -15.54 20.57 -4.23
CA GLY A 119 -16.05 21.91 -3.90
C GLY A 119 -16.41 22.76 -5.12
N LYS A 120 -16.41 22.19 -6.33
CA LYS A 120 -16.71 22.94 -7.57
C LYS A 120 -18.13 22.79 -8.08
N THR A 121 -18.86 21.74 -7.70
CA THR A 121 -20.18 21.44 -8.25
C THR A 121 -21.14 20.97 -7.16
N ALA A 122 -22.45 21.17 -7.36
CA ALA A 122 -23.49 20.61 -6.48
C ALA A 122 -23.55 19.08 -6.54
N LEU A 123 -22.95 18.46 -7.57
CA LEU A 123 -22.88 17.01 -7.79
C LEU A 123 -21.59 16.39 -7.23
N ASP A 124 -20.88 17.07 -6.32
CA ASP A 124 -19.57 16.67 -5.79
C ASP A 124 -19.60 15.24 -5.21
N MET A 125 -20.71 14.88 -4.56
CA MET A 125 -20.88 13.59 -3.89
C MET A 125 -20.80 12.39 -4.86
N MET A 126 -21.15 12.58 -6.13
CA MET A 126 -21.09 11.54 -7.15
C MET A 126 -19.88 11.72 -8.07
N LEU A 127 -19.62 12.96 -8.51
CA LEU A 127 -18.61 13.24 -9.52
C LEU A 127 -17.18 13.03 -9.01
N VAL A 128 -16.89 13.43 -7.77
CA VAL A 128 -15.56 13.27 -7.15
C VAL A 128 -15.14 11.80 -7.07
N PRO A 129 -15.93 10.90 -6.44
CA PRO A 129 -15.54 9.50 -6.38
C PRO A 129 -15.52 8.83 -7.74
N PHE A 130 -16.48 9.14 -8.62
CA PHE A 130 -16.52 8.58 -9.97
C PHE A 130 -15.24 8.90 -10.76
N ALA A 131 -14.88 10.19 -10.85
CA ALA A 131 -13.71 10.62 -11.60
C ALA A 131 -12.39 10.18 -10.94
N ALA A 132 -12.31 10.21 -9.61
CA ALA A 132 -11.13 9.77 -8.89
C ALA A 132 -10.90 8.27 -9.09
N ILE A 133 -11.92 7.43 -8.90
CA ILE A 133 -11.81 5.97 -9.03
C ILE A 133 -11.60 5.56 -10.49
N LEU A 134 -12.34 6.12 -11.46
CA LEU A 134 -12.13 5.76 -12.86
C LEU A 134 -10.78 6.25 -13.40
N GLY A 135 -10.46 7.53 -13.15
CA GLY A 135 -9.24 8.13 -13.69
C GLY A 135 -7.99 7.47 -13.11
N SER A 136 -7.97 7.20 -11.80
CA SER A 136 -6.84 6.50 -11.19
C SER A 136 -6.90 4.99 -11.40
N GLY A 137 -8.08 4.36 -11.34
CA GLY A 137 -8.26 2.92 -11.45
C GLY A 137 -7.79 2.36 -12.80
N LEU A 138 -8.03 3.05 -13.91
CA LEU A 138 -7.50 2.65 -15.23
C LEU A 138 -5.96 2.64 -15.24
N VAL A 139 -5.35 3.67 -14.65
CA VAL A 139 -3.89 3.74 -14.49
C VAL A 139 -3.39 2.67 -13.53
N GLY A 140 -4.14 2.39 -12.46
CA GLY A 140 -3.81 1.37 -11.46
C GLY A 140 -3.84 -0.05 -12.02
N ILE A 141 -4.80 -0.37 -12.89
CA ILE A 141 -4.83 -1.67 -13.59
C ILE A 141 -3.59 -1.81 -14.48
N TRP A 142 -3.22 -0.75 -15.20
CA TRP A 142 -2.01 -0.77 -16.01
C TRP A 142 -0.74 -0.91 -15.16
N LEU A 143 -0.65 -0.19 -14.04
CA LEU A 143 0.49 -0.27 -13.11
C LEU A 143 0.62 -1.66 -12.50
N SER A 144 -0.47 -2.23 -11.96
CA SER A 144 -0.45 -3.57 -11.36
C SER A 144 -0.04 -4.64 -12.37
N HIS A 145 -0.50 -4.57 -13.62
CA HIS A 145 -0.08 -5.51 -14.65
C HIS A 145 1.44 -5.47 -14.94
N ASN A 146 2.05 -4.29 -14.92
CA ASN A 146 3.47 -4.13 -15.27
C ASN A 146 4.43 -4.24 -14.07
N ILE A 147 4.03 -3.76 -12.89
CA ILE A 147 4.89 -3.65 -11.71
C ILE A 147 4.87 -4.93 -10.87
N THR A 148 3.70 -5.53 -10.67
CA THR A 148 3.55 -6.76 -9.87
C THR A 148 4.45 -7.91 -10.35
N PRO A 149 4.56 -8.26 -11.66
CA PRO A 149 5.45 -9.33 -12.08
C PRO A 149 6.93 -9.03 -11.83
N VAL A 150 7.35 -7.76 -11.98
CA VAL A 150 8.73 -7.34 -11.70
C VAL A 150 9.05 -7.51 -10.21
N LEU A 151 8.15 -7.06 -9.33
CA LEU A 151 8.31 -7.22 -7.88
C LEU A 151 8.33 -8.70 -7.47
N ASN A 152 7.46 -9.51 -8.06
CA ASN A 152 7.46 -10.96 -7.80
C ASN A 152 8.76 -11.63 -8.26
N ALA A 153 9.31 -11.22 -9.40
CA ALA A 153 10.59 -11.73 -9.89
C ALA A 153 11.75 -11.34 -8.97
N VAL A 154 11.77 -10.10 -8.48
CA VAL A 154 12.75 -9.64 -7.48
C VAL A 154 12.60 -10.42 -6.17
N GLY A 155 11.36 -10.62 -5.70
CA GLY A 155 11.07 -11.40 -4.50
C GLY A 155 11.54 -12.86 -4.61
N ALA A 156 11.30 -13.49 -5.77
CA ALA A 156 11.77 -14.84 -6.05
C ALA A 156 13.31 -14.90 -6.08
N PHE A 157 13.96 -13.95 -6.75
CA PHE A 157 15.43 -13.87 -6.78
C PHE A 157 16.04 -13.72 -5.38
N ILE A 158 15.45 -12.90 -4.50
CA ILE A 158 15.90 -12.75 -3.11
C ILE A 158 15.72 -14.05 -2.35
N LYS A 159 14.55 -14.69 -2.49
CA LYS A 159 14.24 -15.97 -1.82
C LYS A 159 15.25 -17.05 -2.22
N ASP A 160 15.52 -17.18 -3.52
CA ASP A 160 16.42 -18.18 -4.06
C ASP A 160 17.88 -17.90 -3.67
N SER A 161 18.29 -16.63 -3.67
CA SER A 161 19.62 -16.22 -3.20
C SER A 161 19.82 -16.44 -1.70
N SER A 162 18.74 -16.41 -0.91
CA SER A 162 18.80 -16.60 0.54
C SER A 162 18.81 -18.08 0.95
N ALA A 163 18.56 -19.01 0.03
CA ALA A 163 18.57 -20.45 0.31
C ALA A 163 19.98 -21.04 0.51
N GLY A 164 21.03 -20.38 -0.02
CA GLY A 164 22.40 -20.91 -0.02
C GLY A 164 23.20 -20.71 1.27
N SER A 165 22.84 -19.75 2.13
CA SER A 165 23.49 -19.53 3.43
C SER A 165 22.65 -18.58 4.29
N PRO A 166 21.96 -19.09 5.33
CA PRO A 166 21.15 -18.27 6.23
C PRO A 166 21.97 -17.14 6.90
N PHE A 167 23.25 -17.38 7.17
CA PHE A 167 24.11 -16.43 7.87
C PHE A 167 24.52 -15.24 7.00
N ILE A 168 24.88 -15.49 5.73
CA ILE A 168 25.22 -14.41 4.78
C ILE A 168 23.95 -13.68 4.32
N ALA A 169 22.85 -14.42 4.10
CA ALA A 169 21.55 -13.84 3.80
C ALA A 169 21.13 -12.86 4.90
N SER A 170 21.30 -13.21 6.18
CA SER A 170 20.98 -12.33 7.31
C SER A 170 21.80 -11.04 7.32
N ILE A 171 23.09 -11.08 6.94
CA ILE A 171 23.96 -9.90 6.88
C ILE A 171 23.59 -9.00 5.70
N VAL A 172 23.36 -9.58 4.51
CA VAL A 172 22.95 -8.83 3.31
C VAL A 172 21.58 -8.20 3.53
N ILE A 173 20.64 -8.94 4.13
CA ILE A 173 19.35 -8.44 4.58
C ILE A 173 19.60 -7.29 5.57
N ALA A 174 20.33 -7.47 6.67
CA ALA A 174 20.56 -6.39 7.64
C ALA A 174 21.17 -5.11 7.03
N VAL A 175 22.09 -5.22 6.06
CA VAL A 175 22.70 -4.08 5.37
C VAL A 175 21.73 -3.40 4.41
N VAL A 176 21.05 -4.17 3.55
CA VAL A 176 20.02 -3.66 2.64
C VAL A 176 18.91 -3.00 3.46
N TRP A 177 18.50 -3.62 4.57
CA TRP A 177 17.49 -3.15 5.50
C TRP A 177 17.93 -1.89 6.24
N GLY A 178 19.20 -1.79 6.66
CA GLY A 178 19.76 -0.59 7.27
C GLY A 178 19.78 0.62 6.32
N LEU A 179 20.08 0.39 5.03
CA LEU A 179 20.04 1.43 3.99
C LEU A 179 18.59 1.85 3.67
N LEU A 180 17.69 0.89 3.70
CA LEU A 180 16.28 1.03 3.39
C LEU A 180 15.54 1.83 4.49
N LEU A 181 15.80 1.58 5.77
CA LEU A 181 15.20 2.27 6.95
C LEU A 181 15.32 3.81 6.96
N ILE A 182 16.15 4.39 6.09
CA ILE A 182 16.34 5.83 5.95
C ILE A 182 15.14 6.50 5.24
N SER A 183 14.29 5.76 4.52
CA SER A 183 13.09 6.32 3.86
C SER A 183 11.76 5.84 4.49
N PRO A 184 10.74 6.72 4.67
CA PRO A 184 9.45 6.36 5.29
C PRO A 184 8.64 5.28 4.54
N ALA A 185 8.82 5.17 3.21
CA ALA A 185 8.20 4.13 2.39
C ALA A 185 8.91 2.77 2.55
N SER A 186 10.14 2.77 3.02
CA SER A 186 10.92 1.55 3.13
C SER A 186 10.44 0.64 4.24
N SER A 187 9.99 1.18 5.38
CA SER A 187 9.43 0.39 6.48
C SER A 187 8.25 -0.51 6.05
N ALA A 188 7.64 -0.21 4.90
CA ALA A 188 6.58 -0.99 4.26
C ALA A 188 7.05 -2.15 3.40
N ALA A 189 8.06 -1.89 2.57
CA ALA A 189 8.70 -2.93 1.78
C ALA A 189 9.26 -4.01 2.71
N LEU A 190 9.76 -3.61 3.88
CA LEU A 190 10.20 -4.50 4.96
C LEU A 190 9.10 -5.46 5.44
N ALA A 191 7.89 -4.98 5.68
CA ALA A 191 6.82 -5.83 6.22
C ALA A 191 6.14 -6.75 5.17
N ILE A 192 6.47 -6.61 3.89
CA ILE A 192 6.02 -7.51 2.81
C ILE A 192 7.08 -8.58 2.51
N ALA A 193 8.36 -8.28 2.73
CA ALA A 193 9.48 -9.18 2.46
C ALA A 193 9.84 -10.12 3.63
N ALA A 194 9.28 -9.91 4.82
CA ALA A 194 9.45 -10.74 6.01
C ALA A 194 8.37 -11.82 6.15
#